data_AF-A0A386UJ86-F1
#
_entry.id   AF-A0A386UJ86-F1
#
_cell.length_a   1.000
_cell.length_b   1.000
_cell.length_c   1.000
_cell.angle_alpha   90.00
_cell.angle_beta   90.00
_cell.angle_gamma   90.00
#
_symmetry.space_group_name_H-M   'P 1'
#
loop_
_entity.id
_entity.type
_entity.pdbx_description
1 polymer ?
#
loop_
_entity_poly.entity_id
_entity_poly.type
_entity_poly.pdbx_seq_one_letter_code
_entity_poly.pdbx_strand_id
1 'polypeptide(L)'
;MRYLVLLVIALLSLACFWVALRWRGGALPRLGLVLLGIAVLAGGWWQLRQPGLPAHDDGADLRPLYAAPRTLPAGPIRVYHLGHSLVGRDMPAMLAQMAGHDYALQLGWGTALREHFQGPEAINGFQAENATPQYRDAHQALASGEYDAFVMTEMVRLQDALLYKESTEYAGRWAAEAVKGNPAIQLFLYESWHALDDQPEWLDRFPGDLDRMWSQILWAAARAADRPVWLIPAGQVMAAVVAEAEAGGIAELTRREQLFARNPDGSLDPIHPNDLGTYLVALTHYATIYGKSPVGLPNQLSRADGSPATAPSPELARRMQQIVWQVVSAQPLAGL
;
A
#
# COMPACT_ATOMS: atom_id res chain seq x y z
N MET A 1 -25.41 -1.01 -6.72
CA MET A 1 -25.52 0.00 -7.79
C MET A 1 -25.31 -0.58 -9.20
N ARG A 2 -24.25 -1.37 -9.46
CA ARG A 2 -23.96 -1.98 -10.78
C ARG A 2 -25.09 -2.83 -11.37
N TYR A 3 -25.77 -3.64 -10.55
CA TYR A 3 -26.93 -4.43 -10.98
C TYR A 3 -28.15 -3.58 -11.38
N LEU A 4 -28.34 -2.42 -10.74
CA LEU A 4 -29.40 -1.49 -11.08
C LEU A 4 -29.12 -0.81 -12.43
N VAL A 5 -27.86 -0.43 -12.67
CA VAL A 5 -27.41 0.15 -13.95
C VAL A 5 -27.56 -0.88 -15.08
N LEU A 6 -27.14 -2.14 -14.86
CA LEU A 6 -27.34 -3.25 -15.80
C LEU A 6 -28.83 -3.47 -16.13
N LEU A 7 -29.69 -3.47 -15.11
CA LEU A 7 -31.13 -3.63 -15.28
C LEU A 7 -31.74 -2.49 -16.10
N VAL A 8 -31.33 -1.24 -15.84
CA VAL A 8 -31.80 -0.06 -16.59
C VAL A 8 -31.35 -0.13 -18.06
N ILE A 9 -30.09 -0.47 -18.32
CA ILE A 9 -29.56 -0.64 -19.70
C ILE A 9 -30.33 -1.74 -20.43
N ALA A 10 -30.58 -2.88 -19.77
CA ALA A 10 -31.33 -3.99 -20.33
C ALA A 10 -32.77 -3.59 -20.65
N LEU A 11 -33.47 -2.91 -19.74
CA LEU A 11 -34.86 -2.49 -19.96
C LEU A 11 -35.00 -1.46 -21.08
N LEU A 12 -34.10 -0.48 -21.15
CA LEU A 12 -34.13 0.55 -22.20
C LEU A 12 -33.83 -0.01 -23.60
N SER A 13 -32.85 -0.91 -23.69
CA SER A 13 -32.53 -1.58 -24.96
C SER A 13 -33.64 -2.53 -25.39
N LEU A 14 -34.23 -3.31 -24.46
CA LEU A 14 -35.37 -4.19 -24.73
C LEU A 14 -36.58 -3.40 -25.22
N ALA A 15 -36.87 -2.24 -24.61
CA ALA A 15 -37.94 -1.36 -25.04
C ALA A 15 -37.70 -0.83 -26.47
N CYS A 16 -36.48 -0.40 -26.80
CA CYS A 16 -36.14 0.05 -28.16
C CYS A 16 -36.35 -1.06 -29.19
N PHE A 17 -35.89 -2.28 -28.91
CA PHE A 17 -36.08 -3.43 -29.80
C PHE A 17 -37.54 -3.84 -29.92
N TRP A 18 -38.29 -3.83 -28.82
CA TRP A 18 -39.71 -4.18 -28.81
C TRP A 18 -40.55 -3.20 -29.64
N VAL A 19 -40.30 -1.89 -29.51
CA VAL A 19 -40.96 -0.87 -30.34
C VAL A 19 -40.56 -1.04 -31.81
N ALA A 20 -39.28 -1.30 -32.10
CA ALA A 20 -38.83 -1.56 -33.48
C ALA A 20 -39.48 -2.80 -34.11
N LEU A 21 -39.69 -3.87 -33.33
CA LEU A 21 -40.34 -5.11 -33.76
C LEU A 21 -41.82 -4.90 -34.10
N ARG A 22 -42.51 -4.03 -33.36
CA ARG A 22 -43.94 -3.75 -33.54
C ARG A 22 -44.22 -2.57 -34.49
N TRP A 23 -43.19 -1.91 -34.99
CA TRP A 23 -43.33 -0.75 -35.87
C TRP A 23 -43.93 -1.15 -37.23
N ARG A 24 -45.10 -0.57 -37.56
CA ARG A 24 -45.81 -0.79 -38.83
C ARG A 24 -45.61 0.31 -39.87
N GLY A 25 -44.84 1.36 -39.54
CA GLY A 25 -44.53 2.47 -40.44
C GLY A 25 -43.28 2.20 -41.31
N GLY A 26 -42.71 3.27 -41.88
CA GLY A 26 -41.55 3.18 -42.78
C GLY A 26 -40.30 2.53 -42.16
N ALA A 27 -39.40 2.04 -43.01
CA ALA A 27 -38.18 1.33 -42.60
C ALA A 27 -37.17 2.22 -41.84
N LEU A 28 -37.11 3.52 -42.17
CA LEU A 28 -36.19 4.50 -41.57
C LEU A 28 -36.39 4.64 -40.03
N PRO A 29 -37.60 4.91 -39.51
CA PRO A 29 -37.85 4.94 -38.06
C PRO A 29 -37.54 3.63 -37.35
N ARG A 30 -37.83 2.49 -38.00
CA ARG A 30 -37.54 1.16 -37.46
C ARG A 30 -36.03 0.94 -37.31
N LEU A 31 -35.24 1.33 -38.31
CA LEU A 31 -33.78 1.27 -38.26
C LEU A 31 -33.23 2.17 -37.14
N GLY A 32 -33.78 3.38 -36.99
CA GLY A 32 -33.41 4.31 -35.93
C GLY A 32 -33.60 3.75 -34.52
N LEU A 33 -34.71 3.04 -34.26
CA LEU A 33 -34.97 2.39 -32.97
C LEU A 33 -34.02 1.23 -32.68
N VAL A 34 -33.66 0.44 -33.71
CA VAL A 34 -32.66 -0.63 -33.57
C VAL A 34 -31.28 -0.04 -33.25
N LEU A 35 -30.86 0.99 -33.98
CA LEU A 35 -29.59 1.68 -33.75
C LEU A 35 -29.54 2.33 -32.36
N LEU A 36 -30.65 2.89 -31.87
CA LEU A 36 -30.76 3.43 -30.52
C LEU A 36 -30.61 2.33 -29.46
N GLY A 37 -31.26 1.18 -29.64
CA GLY A 37 -31.11 0.02 -28.74
C GLY A 37 -29.66 -0.49 -28.67
N ILE A 38 -28.98 -0.55 -29.82
CA ILE A 38 -27.55 -0.90 -29.91
C ILE A 38 -26.68 0.16 -29.22
N ALA A 39 -26.95 1.45 -29.44
CA ALA A 39 -26.21 2.54 -28.81
C ALA A 39 -26.36 2.56 -27.28
N VAL A 40 -27.56 2.26 -26.75
CA VAL A 40 -27.79 2.10 -25.31
C VAL A 40 -27.01 0.91 -24.75
N LEU A 41 -26.97 -0.22 -25.45
CA LEU A 41 -26.15 -1.37 -25.05
C LEU A 41 -24.65 -1.04 -25.10
N ALA A 42 -24.18 -0.39 -26.16
CA ALA A 42 -22.77 -0.04 -26.34
C ALA A 42 -22.30 1.01 -25.31
N GLY A 43 -23.10 2.05 -25.07
CA GLY A 43 -22.83 3.05 -24.04
C GLY A 43 -22.89 2.46 -22.63
N GLY A 44 -23.87 1.59 -22.37
CA GLY A 44 -23.97 0.85 -21.11
C GLY A 44 -22.79 -0.09 -20.88
N TRP A 45 -22.37 -0.83 -21.90
CA TRP A 45 -21.17 -1.66 -21.87
C TRP A 45 -19.91 -0.84 -21.61
N TRP A 46 -19.75 0.30 -22.28
CA TRP A 46 -18.64 1.22 -22.08
C TRP A 46 -18.57 1.74 -20.64
N GLN A 47 -19.72 2.12 -20.07
CA GLN A 47 -19.82 2.63 -18.71
C GLN A 47 -19.59 1.55 -17.63
N LEU A 48 -19.87 0.29 -17.96
CA LEU A 48 -19.70 -0.86 -17.06
C LEU A 48 -18.36 -1.58 -17.24
N ARG A 49 -17.63 -1.27 -18.32
CA ARG A 49 -16.28 -1.79 -18.55
C ARG A 49 -15.36 -1.13 -17.54
N GLN A 50 -14.84 -1.94 -16.61
CA GLN A 50 -13.78 -1.45 -15.74
C GLN A 50 -12.53 -1.19 -16.59
N PRO A 51 -11.86 -0.04 -16.41
CA PRO A 51 -10.56 0.17 -17.02
C PRO A 51 -9.63 -0.97 -16.62
N GLY A 52 -8.87 -1.47 -17.59
CA GLY A 52 -7.82 -2.44 -17.28
C GLY A 52 -6.73 -1.75 -16.47
N LEU A 53 -6.01 -2.53 -15.66
CA LEU A 53 -4.78 -2.05 -15.03
C LEU A 53 -3.83 -1.48 -16.11
N PRO A 54 -2.96 -0.52 -15.74
CA PRO A 54 -1.88 -0.07 -16.61
C PRO A 54 -1.08 -1.26 -17.16
N ALA A 55 -0.53 -1.09 -18.36
CA ALA A 55 0.35 -2.10 -18.95
C ALA A 55 1.50 -2.41 -17.98
N HIS A 56 1.83 -3.69 -17.84
CA HIS A 56 2.90 -4.14 -16.93
C HIS A 56 4.25 -3.54 -17.34
N ASP A 57 4.88 -2.80 -16.43
CA ASP A 57 6.26 -2.31 -16.54
C ASP A 57 7.16 -3.23 -15.70
N ASP A 58 8.12 -3.88 -16.35
CA ASP A 58 9.10 -4.75 -15.69
C ASP A 58 10.32 -3.98 -15.14
N GLY A 59 10.33 -2.65 -15.35
CA GLY A 59 11.38 -1.73 -14.93
C GLY A 59 12.71 -1.97 -15.63
N ALA A 60 12.72 -2.55 -16.83
CA ALA A 60 13.95 -2.94 -17.54
C ALA A 60 14.97 -1.79 -17.68
N ASP A 61 14.49 -0.56 -17.90
CA ASP A 61 15.32 0.65 -17.99
C ASP A 61 15.96 1.06 -16.65
N LEU A 62 15.33 0.68 -15.54
CA LEU A 62 15.77 1.03 -14.18
C LEU A 62 16.61 -0.07 -13.52
N ARG A 63 16.57 -1.32 -14.00
CA ARG A 63 17.35 -2.45 -13.44
C ARG A 63 18.83 -2.12 -13.17
N PRO A 64 19.56 -1.38 -14.03
CA PRO A 64 20.94 -1.01 -13.75
C PRO A 64 21.13 -0.20 -12.45
N LEU A 65 20.13 0.60 -12.05
CA LEU A 65 20.17 1.37 -10.80
C LEU A 65 20.13 0.48 -9.55
N TYR A 66 19.59 -0.74 -9.67
CA TYR A 66 19.45 -1.70 -8.58
C TYR A 66 20.55 -2.77 -8.58
N ALA A 67 21.51 -2.68 -9.51
CA ALA A 67 22.60 -3.67 -9.61
C ALA A 67 23.64 -3.53 -8.47
N ALA A 68 23.71 -2.35 -7.84
CA ALA A 68 24.56 -2.11 -6.69
C ALA A 68 23.70 -2.05 -5.41
N PRO A 69 24.18 -2.61 -4.28
CA PRO A 69 23.51 -2.45 -3.00
C PRO A 69 23.52 -0.97 -2.60
N ARG A 70 22.53 -0.58 -1.80
CA ARG A 70 22.42 0.81 -1.33
C ARG A 70 23.48 1.11 -0.27
N THR A 71 23.83 2.39 -0.12
CA THR A 71 24.66 2.84 1.00
C THR A 71 23.87 2.71 2.30
N LEU A 72 24.31 1.83 3.20
CA LEU A 72 23.67 1.61 4.49
C LEU A 72 24.06 2.69 5.51
N PRO A 73 23.14 3.15 6.37
CA PRO A 73 23.45 4.11 7.42
C PRO A 73 24.35 3.49 8.50
N ALA A 74 25.37 4.24 8.93
CA ALA A 74 26.30 3.80 9.99
C ALA A 74 25.67 3.88 11.41
N GLY A 75 24.67 4.75 11.59
CA GLY A 75 23.98 4.99 12.86
C GLY A 75 22.50 5.35 12.65
N PRO A 76 21.82 5.85 13.69
CA PRO A 76 20.45 6.36 13.58
C PRO A 76 20.34 7.48 12.53
N ILE A 77 19.20 7.56 11.87
CA ILE A 77 18.90 8.50 10.78
C ILE A 77 17.49 9.06 10.94
N ARG A 78 17.20 10.26 10.43
CA ARG A 78 15.85 10.85 10.54
C ARG A 78 14.94 10.31 9.44
N VAL A 79 13.83 9.69 9.82
CA VAL A 79 12.89 9.04 8.89
C VAL A 79 11.57 9.81 8.80
N TYR A 80 11.11 10.09 7.59
CA TYR A 80 9.77 10.64 7.37
C TYR A 80 8.83 9.57 6.81
N HIS A 81 7.67 9.39 7.43
CA HIS A 81 6.65 8.43 7.01
C HIS A 81 5.40 9.12 6.44
N LEU A 82 5.12 8.90 5.16
CA LEU A 82 3.90 9.36 4.50
C LEU A 82 3.00 8.17 4.20
N GLY A 83 1.74 8.23 4.64
CA GLY A 83 0.79 7.18 4.31
C GLY A 83 -0.50 7.26 5.10
N HIS A 84 -0.98 6.10 5.54
CA HIS A 84 -2.32 5.97 6.10
C HIS A 84 -2.34 5.00 7.30
N SER A 85 -3.53 4.55 7.69
CA SER A 85 -3.75 3.68 8.86
C SER A 85 -2.92 2.39 8.89
N LEU A 86 -2.34 1.91 7.78
CA LEU A 86 -1.43 0.74 7.76
C LEU A 86 0.04 1.09 8.03
N VAL A 87 0.38 2.38 8.02
CA VAL A 87 1.54 2.89 8.73
C VAL A 87 1.16 3.02 10.19
N GLY A 88 0.04 3.72 10.47
CA GLY A 88 -0.40 4.01 11.83
C GLY A 88 0.65 4.80 12.62
N ARG A 89 0.35 5.11 13.88
CA ARG A 89 1.29 5.83 14.76
C ARG A 89 2.28 4.88 15.44
N ASP A 90 1.84 3.65 15.68
CA ASP A 90 2.59 2.70 16.50
C ASP A 90 3.78 2.10 15.76
N MET A 91 3.67 1.84 14.45
CA MET A 91 4.79 1.25 13.70
C MET A 91 6.01 2.18 13.70
N PRO A 92 5.92 3.48 13.32
CA PRO A 92 7.07 4.38 13.40
C PRO A 92 7.63 4.51 14.82
N ALA A 93 6.77 4.52 15.84
CA ALA A 93 7.20 4.55 17.24
C ALA A 93 7.96 3.29 17.67
N MET A 94 7.52 2.10 17.25
CA MET A 94 8.20 0.83 17.50
C MET A 94 9.55 0.77 16.76
N LEU A 95 9.57 1.21 15.50
CA LEU A 95 10.79 1.30 14.69
C LEU A 95 11.82 2.22 15.35
N ALA A 96 11.40 3.39 15.82
CA ALA A 96 12.27 4.34 16.51
C ALA A 96 12.90 3.76 17.78
N GLN A 97 12.17 2.96 18.55
CA GLN A 97 12.71 2.25 19.72
C GLN A 97 13.78 1.20 19.33
N MET A 98 13.59 0.49 18.22
CA MET A 98 14.56 -0.50 17.73
C MET A 98 15.83 0.15 17.17
N ALA A 99 15.68 1.30 16.50
CA ALA A 99 16.74 1.95 15.75
C ALA A 99 17.44 3.09 16.51
N GLY A 100 16.81 3.63 17.55
CA GLY A 100 17.28 4.80 18.29
C GLY A 100 17.25 6.09 17.46
N HIS A 101 16.24 6.26 16.60
CA HIS A 101 16.13 7.41 15.70
C HIS A 101 14.96 8.34 15.98
N ASP A 102 15.00 9.52 15.36
CA ASP A 102 13.87 10.44 15.27
C ASP A 102 13.05 10.20 14.00
N TYR A 103 11.75 10.46 14.08
CA TYR A 103 10.85 10.37 12.93
C TYR A 103 9.83 11.50 12.91
N ALA A 104 9.18 11.68 11.77
CA ALA A 104 7.93 12.42 11.66
C ALA A 104 7.00 11.71 10.70
N LEU A 105 5.72 12.07 10.73
CA LEU A 105 4.70 11.44 9.89
C LEU A 105 3.64 12.42 9.40
N GLN A 106 2.98 12.02 8.33
CA GLN A 106 1.66 12.53 7.94
C GLN A 106 0.78 11.37 7.49
N LEU A 107 -0.40 11.26 8.12
CA LEU A 107 -1.30 10.13 7.98
C LEU A 107 -2.72 10.52 7.52
N GLY A 108 -3.50 9.54 7.09
CA GLY A 108 -4.96 9.63 6.93
C GLY A 108 -5.63 8.26 6.80
N TRP A 109 -6.92 8.23 6.53
CA TRP A 109 -7.71 6.99 6.43
C TRP A 109 -7.70 6.42 5.01
N GLY A 110 -6.88 5.37 4.81
CA GLY A 110 -6.70 4.76 3.49
C GLY A 110 -6.34 5.78 2.40
N THR A 111 -5.63 6.84 2.77
CA THR A 111 -5.35 8.00 1.92
C THR A 111 -4.37 7.66 0.82
N ALA A 112 -4.61 8.16 -0.39
CA ALA A 112 -3.71 7.98 -1.52
C ALA A 112 -2.62 9.05 -1.57
N LEU A 113 -1.52 8.74 -2.26
CA LEU A 113 -0.39 9.67 -2.43
C LEU A 113 -0.82 11.00 -3.06
N ARG A 114 -1.80 10.95 -3.95
CA ARG A 114 -2.41 12.14 -4.58
C ARG A 114 -3.04 13.07 -3.56
N GLU A 115 -3.91 12.57 -2.70
CA GLU A 115 -4.60 13.40 -1.71
C GLU A 115 -3.61 14.00 -0.71
N HIS A 116 -2.57 13.26 -0.32
CA HIS A 116 -1.49 13.84 0.47
C HIS A 116 -0.85 15.06 -0.20
N PHE A 117 -0.63 14.99 -1.51
CA PHE A 117 0.02 16.05 -2.29
C PHE A 117 -0.89 17.28 -2.48
N GLN A 118 -2.20 17.10 -2.36
CA GLN A 118 -3.18 18.19 -2.46
C GLN A 118 -3.32 18.98 -1.15
N GLY A 119 -2.84 18.43 -0.05
CA GLY A 119 -2.82 19.06 1.27
C GLY A 119 -3.88 18.53 2.24
N PRO A 120 -3.87 19.04 3.49
CA PRO A 120 -4.67 18.52 4.61
C PRO A 120 -6.17 18.36 4.34
N GLU A 121 -6.77 19.26 3.57
CA GLU A 121 -8.21 19.25 3.28
C GLU A 121 -8.65 18.09 2.38
N ALA A 122 -7.73 17.53 1.57
CA ALA A 122 -8.00 16.37 0.74
C ALA A 122 -7.85 15.04 1.49
N ILE A 123 -7.27 15.06 2.70
CA ILE A 123 -6.93 13.86 3.46
C ILE A 123 -8.07 13.53 4.43
N ASN A 124 -8.78 12.43 4.16
CA ASN A 124 -9.78 11.92 5.09
C ASN A 124 -9.13 11.50 6.41
N GLY A 125 -9.76 11.86 7.54
CA GLY A 125 -9.25 11.54 8.87
C GLY A 125 -8.02 12.36 9.29
N PHE A 126 -7.61 13.38 8.52
CA PHE A 126 -6.36 14.12 8.76
C PHE A 126 -6.18 14.58 10.22
N GLN A 127 -7.14 15.33 10.76
CA GLN A 127 -7.02 15.85 12.13
C GLN A 127 -6.91 14.72 13.15
N ALA A 128 -7.69 13.65 12.97
CA ALA A 128 -7.72 12.52 13.88
C ALA A 128 -6.42 11.74 13.86
N GLU A 129 -5.84 11.47 12.69
CA GLU A 129 -4.61 10.68 12.51
C GLU A 129 -3.33 11.47 12.81
N ASN A 130 -3.35 12.79 12.63
CA ASN A 130 -2.20 13.68 12.85
C ASN A 130 -2.22 14.43 14.19
N ALA A 131 -3.19 14.14 15.09
CA ALA A 131 -3.18 14.59 16.48
C ALA A 131 -2.11 13.87 17.33
N THR A 132 -0.85 14.10 16.98
CA THR A 132 0.35 13.53 17.61
C THR A 132 1.49 14.54 17.55
N PRO A 133 2.41 14.59 18.54
CA PRO A 133 3.60 15.44 18.47
C PRO A 133 4.54 15.11 17.30
N GLN A 134 4.37 13.96 16.66
CA GLN A 134 5.20 13.50 15.54
C GLN A 134 4.68 13.97 14.16
N TYR A 135 3.54 14.67 14.14
CA TYR A 135 3.02 15.22 12.89
C TYR A 135 3.90 16.35 12.37
N ARG A 136 4.22 16.30 11.07
CA ARG A 136 4.79 17.41 10.32
C ARG A 136 4.22 17.38 8.92
N ASP A 137 3.84 18.54 8.38
CA ASP A 137 3.38 18.66 6.98
C ASP A 137 4.43 18.10 6.01
N ALA A 138 3.99 17.28 5.05
CA ALA A 138 4.90 16.54 4.18
C ALA A 138 5.73 17.43 3.26
N HIS A 139 5.14 18.46 2.67
CA HIS A 139 5.86 19.39 1.80
C HIS A 139 6.91 20.17 2.61
N GLN A 140 6.54 20.66 3.79
CA GLN A 140 7.47 21.37 4.67
C GLN A 140 8.59 20.46 5.19
N ALA A 141 8.27 19.20 5.50
CA ALA A 141 9.25 18.22 5.94
C ALA A 141 10.28 17.92 4.86
N LEU A 142 9.84 17.64 3.63
CA LEU A 142 10.75 17.32 2.53
C LEU A 142 11.55 18.54 2.09
N ALA A 143 10.93 19.71 1.98
CA ALA A 143 11.62 20.95 1.61
C ALA A 143 12.69 21.39 2.62
N SER A 144 12.60 20.93 3.89
CA SER A 144 13.60 21.25 4.91
C SER A 144 14.96 20.59 4.68
N GLY A 145 15.00 19.48 3.94
CA GLY A 145 16.21 18.67 3.75
C GLY A 145 16.70 17.93 5.00
N GLU A 146 15.92 17.94 6.09
CA GLU A 146 16.31 17.41 7.39
C GLU A 146 16.25 15.88 7.52
N TYR A 147 15.58 15.18 6.60
CA TYR A 147 15.35 13.75 6.66
C TYR A 147 16.32 13.00 5.75
N ASP A 148 16.86 11.91 6.27
CA ASP A 148 17.79 11.02 5.57
C ASP A 148 17.05 9.94 4.77
N ALA A 149 15.84 9.58 5.22
CA ALA A 149 14.98 8.61 4.57
C ALA A 149 13.54 9.10 4.48
N PHE A 150 12.93 8.89 3.31
CA PHE A 150 11.52 9.13 3.06
C PHE A 150 10.82 7.82 2.70
N VAL A 151 9.87 7.42 3.54
CA VAL A 151 9.04 6.23 3.36
C VAL A 151 7.65 6.67 2.94
N MET A 152 7.20 6.19 1.79
CA MET A 152 5.84 6.42 1.29
C MET A 152 5.12 5.11 1.04
N THR A 153 3.80 5.06 1.27
CA THR A 153 2.92 3.96 0.86
C THR A 153 1.71 4.50 0.12
N GLU A 154 1.22 3.74 -0.84
CA GLU A 154 -0.02 4.04 -1.55
C GLU A 154 -1.24 3.48 -0.81
N MET A 155 -2.42 4.06 -1.04
CA MET A 155 -3.69 3.67 -0.42
C MET A 155 -3.99 2.18 -0.48
N VAL A 156 -4.76 1.74 0.51
CA VAL A 156 -5.44 0.44 0.49
C VAL A 156 -6.33 0.29 -0.75
N ARG A 157 -6.56 -0.97 -1.16
CA ARG A 157 -7.18 -1.32 -2.46
C ARG A 157 -6.35 -0.79 -3.63
N LEU A 158 -5.13 -1.29 -3.73
CA LEU A 158 -4.12 -0.87 -4.70
C LEU A 158 -4.60 -0.87 -6.16
N GLN A 159 -5.55 -1.75 -6.53
CA GLN A 159 -6.13 -1.77 -7.88
C GLN A 159 -6.89 -0.48 -8.16
N ASP A 160 -7.72 -0.02 -7.22
CA ASP A 160 -8.44 1.24 -7.36
C ASP A 160 -7.47 2.43 -7.35
N ALA A 161 -6.33 2.32 -6.64
CA ALA A 161 -5.31 3.36 -6.60
C ALA A 161 -4.71 3.58 -8.00
N LEU A 162 -4.27 2.49 -8.63
CA LEU A 162 -3.71 2.54 -9.98
C LEU A 162 -4.72 2.99 -11.05
N LEU A 163 -6.01 2.72 -10.85
CA LEU A 163 -7.05 3.08 -11.82
C LEU A 163 -7.55 4.52 -11.68
N TYR A 164 -7.59 5.06 -10.45
CA TYR A 164 -8.36 6.27 -10.15
C TYR A 164 -7.63 7.33 -9.32
N LYS A 165 -6.40 7.07 -8.88
CA LYS A 165 -5.64 7.96 -7.97
C LYS A 165 -4.31 8.44 -8.53
N GLU A 166 -4.03 8.15 -9.80
CA GLU A 166 -2.80 8.58 -10.46
C GLU A 166 -1.54 8.21 -9.65
N SER A 167 -1.57 7.03 -9.01
CA SER A 167 -0.57 6.57 -8.04
C SER A 167 0.86 6.65 -8.57
N THR A 168 1.08 6.24 -9.82
CA THR A 168 2.41 6.30 -10.45
C THR A 168 2.92 7.73 -10.62
N GLU A 169 2.04 8.67 -10.99
CA GLU A 169 2.39 10.07 -11.14
C GLU A 169 2.75 10.71 -9.79
N TYR A 170 1.91 10.50 -8.77
CA TYR A 170 2.09 11.14 -7.47
C TYR A 170 3.22 10.51 -6.65
N ALA A 171 3.49 9.21 -6.79
CA ALA A 171 4.72 8.63 -6.27
C ALA A 171 5.97 9.26 -6.89
N GLY A 172 5.94 9.52 -8.21
CA GLY A 172 6.99 10.27 -8.90
C GLY A 172 7.17 11.70 -8.39
N ARG A 173 6.07 12.43 -8.18
CA ARG A 173 6.12 13.81 -7.65
C ARG A 173 6.70 13.86 -6.24
N TRP A 174 6.27 12.97 -5.34
CA TRP A 174 6.81 12.89 -3.99
C TRP A 174 8.30 12.54 -3.97
N ALA A 175 8.71 11.56 -4.78
CA ALA A 175 10.10 11.15 -4.91
C ALA A 175 10.99 12.30 -5.42
N ALA A 176 10.54 13.02 -6.45
CA ALA A 176 11.25 14.19 -6.99
C ALA A 176 11.34 15.34 -5.97
N GLU A 177 10.27 15.59 -5.21
CA GLU A 177 10.25 16.62 -4.17
C GLU A 177 11.21 16.30 -3.01
N ALA A 178 11.24 15.05 -2.56
CA ALA A 178 12.17 14.57 -1.55
C ALA A 178 13.63 14.78 -1.98
N VAL A 179 13.98 14.40 -3.22
CA VAL A 179 15.33 14.57 -3.78
C VAL A 179 15.71 16.05 -3.95
N LYS A 180 14.75 16.90 -4.30
CA LYS A 180 14.97 18.35 -4.40
C LYS A 180 15.34 18.96 -3.06
N GLY A 181 14.70 18.51 -1.98
CA GLY A 181 14.99 18.97 -0.62
C GLY A 181 16.31 18.45 -0.06
N ASN A 182 16.58 17.15 -0.26
CA ASN A 182 17.85 16.52 0.12
C ASN A 182 18.34 15.60 -1.02
N PRO A 183 19.37 16.01 -1.80
CA PRO A 183 19.91 15.19 -2.88
C PRO A 183 20.54 13.87 -2.46
N ALA A 184 20.75 13.63 -1.16
CA ALA A 184 21.26 12.38 -0.60
C ALA A 184 20.17 11.52 0.06
N ILE A 185 18.90 11.95 0.08
CA ILE A 185 17.81 11.22 0.73
C ILE A 185 17.63 9.83 0.12
N GLN A 186 17.39 8.85 0.99
CA GLN A 186 16.99 7.50 0.58
C GLN A 186 15.48 7.43 0.46
N LEU A 187 15.01 6.88 -0.66
CA LEU A 187 13.59 6.77 -0.97
C LEU A 187 13.13 5.33 -0.77
N PHE A 188 12.00 5.16 -0.10
CA PHE A 188 11.40 3.85 0.14
C PHE A 188 9.93 3.84 -0.25
N LEU A 189 9.52 2.80 -0.98
CA LEU A 189 8.13 2.42 -1.15
C LEU A 189 7.81 1.29 -0.16
N TYR A 190 6.87 1.55 0.74
CA TYR A 190 6.37 0.57 1.69
C TYR A 190 5.23 -0.22 1.05
N GLU A 191 5.49 -1.52 0.80
CA GLU A 191 4.50 -2.49 0.31
C GLU A 191 3.62 -2.95 1.48
N SER A 192 2.39 -2.46 1.53
CA SER A 192 1.36 -2.96 2.45
C SER A 192 0.63 -4.18 1.89
N TRP A 193 -0.40 -4.65 2.61
CA TRP A 193 -1.22 -5.80 2.24
C TRP A 193 -2.65 -5.40 1.87
N HIS A 194 -3.43 -6.38 1.39
CA HIS A 194 -4.86 -6.29 1.14
C HIS A 194 -5.66 -6.93 2.28
N ALA A 195 -6.97 -6.71 2.33
CA ALA A 195 -7.80 -7.19 3.44
C ALA A 195 -7.94 -8.72 3.41
N LEU A 196 -8.10 -9.34 4.58
CA LEU A 196 -8.23 -10.79 4.71
C LEU A 196 -9.44 -11.38 3.97
N ASP A 197 -10.47 -10.57 3.75
CA ASP A 197 -11.71 -10.94 3.07
C ASP A 197 -11.75 -10.55 1.58
N ASP A 198 -10.66 -9.98 1.04
CA ASP A 198 -10.51 -9.73 -0.40
C ASP A 198 -10.34 -11.06 -1.18
N GLN A 199 -10.56 -10.99 -2.49
CA GLN A 199 -10.37 -12.10 -3.44
C GLN A 199 -9.33 -11.71 -4.52
N PRO A 200 -8.59 -12.66 -5.11
CA PRO A 200 -8.51 -14.10 -4.78
C PRO A 200 -7.91 -14.38 -3.39
N GLU A 201 -7.71 -15.65 -3.03
CA GLU A 201 -7.12 -16.06 -1.73
C GLU A 201 -5.92 -15.19 -1.35
N TRP A 202 -5.87 -14.81 -0.06
CA TRP A 202 -5.01 -13.74 0.44
C TRP A 202 -3.50 -14.02 0.29
N LEU A 203 -3.04 -15.24 0.57
CA LEU A 203 -1.63 -15.62 0.35
C LEU A 203 -1.29 -15.66 -1.14
N ASP A 204 -2.18 -16.22 -1.97
CA ASP A 204 -1.94 -16.41 -3.41
C ASP A 204 -1.76 -15.08 -4.17
N ARG A 205 -2.29 -13.98 -3.63
CA ARG A 205 -2.30 -12.67 -4.29
C ARG A 205 -0.97 -11.91 -4.18
N PHE A 206 -0.18 -12.13 -3.11
CA PHE A 206 1.02 -11.32 -2.82
C PHE A 206 2.07 -11.27 -3.96
N PRO A 207 2.46 -12.39 -4.61
CA PRO A 207 3.44 -12.32 -5.70
C PRO A 207 2.93 -11.50 -6.90
N GLY A 208 1.65 -11.64 -7.22
CA GLY A 208 1.01 -10.95 -8.34
C GLY A 208 0.84 -9.45 -8.09
N ASP A 209 0.39 -9.07 -6.90
CA ASP A 209 0.25 -7.66 -6.51
C ASP A 209 1.62 -6.96 -6.47
N LEU A 210 2.66 -7.63 -5.97
CA LEU A 210 4.01 -7.08 -6.00
C LEU A 210 4.50 -6.85 -7.45
N ASP A 211 4.46 -7.90 -8.27
CA ASP A 211 4.98 -7.87 -9.64
C ASP A 211 4.20 -6.92 -10.57
N ARG A 212 2.87 -6.85 -10.42
CA ARG A 212 2.00 -6.15 -11.38
C ARG A 212 1.51 -4.79 -10.93
N MET A 213 1.61 -4.47 -9.64
CA MET A 213 0.97 -3.28 -9.08
C MET A 213 1.92 -2.45 -8.23
N TRP A 214 2.53 -3.01 -7.19
CA TRP A 214 3.50 -2.26 -6.37
C TRP A 214 4.74 -1.85 -7.16
N SER A 215 5.26 -2.75 -8.00
CA SER A 215 6.39 -2.47 -8.89
C SER A 215 6.14 -1.25 -9.80
N GLN A 216 4.92 -1.09 -10.31
CA GLN A 216 4.54 0.02 -11.20
C GLN A 216 4.75 1.38 -10.53
N ILE A 217 4.36 1.47 -9.25
CA ILE A 217 4.51 2.68 -8.44
C ILE A 217 6.00 2.92 -8.15
N LEU A 218 6.73 1.87 -7.80
CA LEU A 218 8.17 1.92 -7.53
C LEU A 218 8.96 2.40 -8.75
N TRP A 219 8.69 1.85 -9.93
CA TRP A 219 9.35 2.24 -11.19
C TRP A 219 9.05 3.67 -11.58
N ALA A 220 7.78 4.09 -11.49
CA ALA A 220 7.41 5.47 -11.77
C ALA A 220 8.13 6.45 -10.82
N ALA A 221 8.21 6.12 -9.54
CA ALA A 221 8.90 6.92 -8.54
C ALA A 221 10.42 7.00 -8.79
N ALA A 222 11.06 5.87 -9.05
CA ALA A 222 12.50 5.79 -9.33
C ALA A 222 12.87 6.56 -10.61
N ARG A 223 12.04 6.45 -11.65
CA ARG A 223 12.23 7.19 -12.92
C ARG A 223 12.11 8.70 -12.74
N ALA A 224 11.16 9.17 -11.93
CA ALA A 224 11.00 10.59 -11.66
C ALA A 224 12.13 11.16 -10.79
N ALA A 225 12.72 10.35 -9.92
CA ALA A 225 13.82 10.73 -9.02
C ALA A 225 15.22 10.53 -9.61
N ASP A 226 15.32 9.88 -10.77
CA ASP A 226 16.58 9.46 -11.42
C ASP A 226 17.51 8.69 -10.46
N ARG A 227 16.93 7.81 -9.64
CA ARG A 227 17.63 6.98 -8.63
C ARG A 227 16.74 5.86 -8.12
N PRO A 228 17.29 4.83 -7.45
CA PRO A 228 16.49 3.80 -6.82
C PRO A 228 15.48 4.34 -5.79
N VAL A 229 14.27 3.80 -5.86
CA VAL A 229 13.32 3.75 -4.75
C VAL A 229 13.31 2.32 -4.25
N TRP A 230 13.68 2.11 -2.99
CA TRP A 230 13.83 0.78 -2.40
C TRP A 230 12.49 0.26 -1.85
N LEU A 231 12.25 -1.03 -1.97
CA LEU A 231 11.05 -1.68 -1.47
C LEU A 231 11.21 -2.05 0.01
N ILE A 232 10.25 -1.69 0.85
CA ILE A 232 10.06 -2.29 2.18
C ILE A 232 8.97 -3.36 2.03
N PRO A 233 9.32 -4.66 1.98
CA PRO A 233 8.41 -5.72 1.51
C PRO A 233 7.55 -6.31 2.65
N ALA A 234 6.79 -5.47 3.36
CA ALA A 234 6.07 -5.94 4.54
C ALA A 234 4.93 -6.91 4.19
N GLY A 235 4.26 -6.72 3.05
CA GLY A 235 3.30 -7.67 2.51
C GLY A 235 3.91 -9.08 2.36
N GLN A 236 5.06 -9.18 1.68
CA GLN A 236 5.76 -10.46 1.51
C GLN A 236 6.22 -11.08 2.83
N VAL A 237 6.73 -10.26 3.77
CA VAL A 237 7.11 -10.74 5.10
C VAL A 237 5.90 -11.30 5.84
N MET A 238 4.78 -10.59 5.81
CA MET A 238 3.55 -11.02 6.47
C MET A 238 3.04 -12.34 5.86
N ALA A 239 3.06 -12.45 4.53
CA ALA A 239 2.70 -13.68 3.83
C ALA A 239 3.61 -14.86 4.24
N ALA A 240 4.92 -14.65 4.37
CA ALA A 240 5.85 -15.69 4.78
C ALA A 240 5.61 -16.16 6.24
N VAL A 241 5.38 -15.23 7.16
CA VAL A 241 5.05 -15.56 8.57
C VAL A 241 3.73 -16.32 8.66
N VAL A 242 2.71 -15.87 7.93
CA VAL A 242 1.39 -16.51 7.91
C VAL A 242 1.48 -17.92 7.32
N ALA A 243 2.14 -18.08 6.17
CA ALA A 243 2.28 -19.38 5.51
C ALA A 243 2.95 -20.41 6.43
N GLU A 244 3.99 -20.01 7.18
CA GLU A 244 4.63 -20.89 8.14
C GLU A 244 3.74 -21.18 9.36
N ALA A 245 3.10 -20.16 9.93
CA ALA A 245 2.19 -20.32 11.06
C ALA A 245 1.00 -21.22 10.75
N GLU A 246 0.43 -21.13 9.55
CA GLU A 246 -0.71 -21.97 9.14
C GLU A 246 -0.30 -23.39 8.74
N ALA A 247 0.96 -23.60 8.35
CA ALA A 247 1.48 -24.93 8.03
C ALA A 247 1.77 -25.78 9.29
N GLY A 248 2.18 -25.17 10.40
CA GLY A 248 2.59 -25.92 11.58
C GLY A 248 2.62 -25.17 12.91
N GLY A 249 2.24 -23.89 12.93
CA GLY A 249 2.31 -23.02 14.10
C GLY A 249 3.71 -22.45 14.35
N ILE A 250 3.74 -21.25 14.92
CA ILE A 250 4.93 -20.59 15.47
C ILE A 250 4.57 -20.12 16.87
N ALA A 251 4.93 -20.90 17.89
CA ALA A 251 4.53 -20.66 19.28
C ALA A 251 3.01 -20.36 19.39
N GLU A 252 2.61 -19.15 19.82
CA GLU A 252 1.19 -18.76 19.93
C GLU A 252 0.50 -18.41 18.60
N LEU A 253 1.25 -18.20 17.51
CA LEU A 253 0.72 -17.83 16.20
C LEU A 253 0.43 -19.08 15.36
N THR A 254 -0.84 -19.31 15.03
CA THR A 254 -1.30 -20.49 14.26
C THR A 254 -2.20 -20.13 13.07
N ARG A 255 -2.65 -18.88 12.98
CA ARG A 255 -3.50 -18.40 11.90
C ARG A 255 -3.37 -16.90 11.68
N ARG A 256 -3.57 -16.43 10.45
CA ARG A 256 -3.36 -15.03 10.05
C ARG A 256 -4.12 -14.00 10.87
N GLU A 257 -5.35 -14.29 11.30
CA GLU A 257 -6.20 -13.34 12.02
C GLU A 257 -5.60 -12.88 13.35
N GLN A 258 -4.63 -13.62 13.89
CA GLN A 258 -3.92 -13.24 15.12
C GLN A 258 -2.92 -12.09 14.91
N LEU A 259 -2.63 -11.69 13.68
CA LEU A 259 -1.84 -10.48 13.38
C LEU A 259 -2.73 -9.23 13.22
N PHE A 260 -4.05 -9.39 13.21
CA PHE A 260 -5.00 -8.32 12.93
C PHE A 260 -5.80 -7.92 14.17
N ALA A 261 -6.27 -6.68 14.16
CA ALA A 261 -7.00 -6.07 15.26
C ALA A 261 -8.41 -6.67 15.40
N ARG A 262 -9.01 -6.42 16.56
CA ARG A 262 -10.43 -6.70 16.81
C ARG A 262 -11.14 -5.40 17.13
N ASN A 263 -12.33 -5.25 16.59
CA ASN A 263 -13.24 -4.15 16.93
C ASN A 263 -13.72 -4.28 18.38
N PRO A 264 -14.28 -3.20 18.97
CA PRO A 264 -14.81 -3.23 20.33
C PRO A 264 -15.89 -4.29 20.59
N ASP A 265 -16.62 -4.68 19.54
CA ASP A 265 -17.64 -5.75 19.59
C ASP A 265 -17.04 -7.18 19.46
N GLY A 266 -15.72 -7.29 19.35
CA GLY A 266 -14.97 -8.55 19.23
C GLY A 266 -14.84 -9.07 17.79
N SER A 267 -15.51 -8.45 16.81
CA SER A 267 -15.35 -8.80 15.41
C SER A 267 -13.92 -8.54 14.91
N LEU A 268 -13.48 -9.34 13.95
CA LEU A 268 -12.16 -9.18 13.34
C LEU A 268 -12.15 -7.91 12.47
N ASP A 269 -11.14 -7.08 12.63
CA ASP A 269 -10.78 -6.10 11.61
C ASP A 269 -9.95 -6.82 10.53
N PRO A 270 -10.43 -6.91 9.28
CA PRO A 270 -9.75 -7.72 8.26
C PRO A 270 -8.52 -7.02 7.65
N ILE A 271 -8.20 -5.78 8.03
CA ILE A 271 -7.14 -5.01 7.37
C ILE A 271 -6.14 -4.38 8.33
N HIS A 272 -6.56 -3.90 9.51
CA HIS A 272 -5.65 -3.22 10.43
C HIS A 272 -4.89 -4.22 11.31
N PRO A 273 -3.56 -4.05 11.46
CA PRO A 273 -2.76 -4.93 12.29
C PRO A 273 -3.02 -4.66 13.77
N ASN A 274 -2.87 -5.68 14.60
CA ASN A 274 -2.71 -5.49 16.05
C ASN A 274 -1.22 -5.29 16.40
N ASP A 275 -0.87 -5.23 17.69
CA ASP A 275 0.51 -5.02 18.12
C ASP A 275 1.52 -6.05 17.56
N LEU A 276 1.11 -7.31 17.35
CA LEU A 276 1.97 -8.34 16.75
C LEU A 276 2.23 -8.07 15.27
N GLY A 277 1.19 -7.68 14.53
CA GLY A 277 1.31 -7.26 13.14
C GLY A 277 2.18 -6.00 13.00
N THR A 278 1.92 -4.99 13.85
CA THR A 278 2.70 -3.75 13.89
C THR A 278 4.17 -4.00 14.22
N TYR A 279 4.46 -4.91 15.17
CA TYR A 279 5.81 -5.35 15.47
C TYR A 279 6.51 -5.96 14.25
N LEU A 280 5.83 -6.87 13.54
CA LEU A 280 6.37 -7.49 12.32
C LEU A 280 6.70 -6.46 11.23
N VAL A 281 5.83 -5.47 11.04
CA VAL A 281 6.04 -4.39 10.08
C VAL A 281 7.22 -3.50 10.50
N ALA A 282 7.35 -3.17 11.80
CA ALA A 282 8.47 -2.40 12.32
C ALA A 282 9.82 -3.12 12.13
N LEU A 283 9.87 -4.44 12.38
CA LEU A 283 11.06 -5.25 12.08
C LEU A 283 11.42 -5.20 10.60
N THR A 284 10.43 -5.25 9.71
CA THR A 284 10.64 -5.19 8.26
C THR A 284 11.22 -3.85 7.83
N HIS A 285 10.71 -2.75 8.39
CA HIS A 285 11.26 -1.42 8.18
C HIS A 285 12.69 -1.34 8.72
N TYR A 286 12.96 -1.86 9.93
CA TYR A 286 14.30 -1.87 10.51
C TYR A 286 15.29 -2.60 9.60
N ALA A 287 14.97 -3.83 9.20
CA ALA A 287 15.83 -4.65 8.36
C ALA A 287 16.12 -3.96 7.01
N THR A 288 15.08 -3.38 6.41
CA THR A 288 15.21 -2.72 5.09
C THR A 288 15.96 -1.40 5.19
N ILE A 289 15.62 -0.51 6.13
CA ILE A 289 16.19 0.86 6.26
C ILE A 289 17.62 0.85 6.81
N TYR A 290 17.97 -0.11 7.66
CA TYR A 290 19.31 -0.21 8.24
C TYR A 290 20.20 -1.27 7.59
N GLY A 291 19.63 -2.20 6.81
CA GLY A 291 20.37 -3.33 6.25
C GLY A 291 20.99 -4.23 7.32
N LYS A 292 20.29 -4.36 8.45
CA LYS A 292 20.75 -5.13 9.61
C LYS A 292 19.74 -6.22 9.93
N SER A 293 20.24 -7.38 10.34
CA SER A 293 19.38 -8.44 10.86
C SER A 293 18.66 -7.94 12.12
N PRO A 294 17.32 -8.06 12.19
CA PRO A 294 16.56 -7.71 13.38
C PRO A 294 16.63 -8.81 14.46
N VAL A 295 17.36 -9.92 14.23
CA VAL A 295 17.48 -11.02 15.20
C VAL A 295 18.19 -10.54 16.47
N GLY A 296 17.52 -10.68 17.61
CA GLY A 296 18.00 -10.24 18.91
C GLY A 296 17.54 -8.84 19.32
N LEU A 297 16.76 -8.15 18.48
CA LEU A 297 16.08 -6.92 18.88
C LEU A 297 15.05 -7.18 20.00
N PRO A 298 14.74 -6.17 20.83
CA PRO A 298 13.68 -6.28 21.83
C PRO A 298 12.33 -6.61 21.18
N ASN A 299 11.52 -7.39 21.89
CA ASN A 299 10.14 -7.72 21.53
C ASN A 299 9.11 -6.98 22.40
N GLN A 300 9.48 -6.56 23.61
CA GLN A 300 8.66 -5.70 24.44
C GLN A 300 8.92 -4.24 24.08
N LEU A 301 7.94 -3.62 23.42
CA LEU A 301 7.96 -2.21 23.00
C LEU A 301 6.77 -1.46 23.57
N SER A 302 6.81 -0.13 23.45
CA SER A 302 5.68 0.76 23.69
C SER A 302 4.99 1.15 22.39
N ARG A 303 3.70 1.42 22.47
CA ARG A 303 2.91 2.12 21.45
C ARG A 303 3.29 3.60 21.39
N ALA A 304 2.78 4.32 20.40
CA ALA A 304 3.07 5.74 20.20
C ALA A 304 2.59 6.64 21.36
N ASP A 305 1.56 6.22 22.09
CA ASP A 305 1.07 6.92 23.29
C ASP A 305 1.88 6.60 24.56
N GLY A 306 2.93 5.78 24.45
CA GLY A 306 3.78 5.35 25.55
C GLY A 306 3.26 4.14 26.32
N SER A 307 2.03 3.69 26.07
CA SER A 307 1.49 2.47 26.69
C SER A 307 2.26 1.22 26.22
N PRO A 308 2.38 0.18 27.06
CA PRO A 308 3.02 -1.07 26.64
C PRO A 308 2.21 -1.75 25.53
N ALA A 309 2.88 -2.15 24.45
CA ALA A 309 2.30 -3.00 23.43
C ALA A 309 2.21 -4.45 23.91
N THR A 310 1.24 -5.21 23.41
CA THR A 310 1.18 -6.65 23.57
C THR A 310 2.33 -7.28 22.78
N ALA A 311 3.35 -7.74 23.49
CA ALA A 311 4.55 -8.30 22.89
C ALA A 311 4.33 -9.76 22.44
N PRO A 312 4.95 -10.19 21.32
CA PRO A 312 5.07 -11.61 21.01
C PRO A 312 5.91 -12.31 22.08
N SER A 313 5.64 -13.59 22.32
CA SER A 313 6.51 -14.43 23.14
C SER A 313 7.97 -14.39 22.62
N PRO A 314 8.98 -14.64 23.46
CA PRO A 314 10.37 -14.66 23.01
C PRO A 314 10.63 -15.62 21.83
N GLU A 315 9.88 -16.73 21.78
CA GLU A 315 9.95 -17.71 20.68
C GLU A 315 9.35 -17.15 19.39
N LEU A 316 8.12 -16.61 19.45
CA LEU A 316 7.46 -15.98 18.29
C LEU A 316 8.29 -14.80 17.77
N ALA A 317 8.76 -13.94 18.66
CA ALA A 317 9.57 -12.78 18.31
C ALA A 317 10.84 -13.18 17.56
N ARG A 318 11.58 -14.16 18.09
CA ARG A 318 12.80 -14.66 17.45
C ARG A 318 12.51 -15.22 16.06
N ARG A 319 11.40 -15.95 15.89
CA ARG A 319 11.06 -16.52 14.59
C ARG A 319 10.61 -15.46 13.59
N MET A 320 9.79 -14.50 14.01
CA MET A 320 9.44 -13.33 13.19
C MET A 320 10.68 -12.57 12.71
N GLN A 321 11.64 -12.30 13.61
CA GLN A 321 12.90 -11.62 13.25
C GLN A 321 13.72 -12.41 12.21
N GLN A 322 13.77 -13.74 12.33
CA GLN A 322 14.46 -14.58 11.36
C GLN A 322 13.78 -14.55 9.98
N ILE A 323 12.46 -14.67 9.94
CA ILE A 323 11.69 -14.65 8.69
C ILE A 323 11.82 -13.28 8.01
N VAL A 324 11.73 -12.19 8.78
CA VAL A 324 11.98 -10.83 8.29
C VAL A 324 13.35 -10.74 7.61
N TRP A 325 14.41 -11.22 8.28
CA TRP A 325 15.75 -11.18 7.69
C TRP A 325 15.84 -12.00 6.40
N GLN A 326 15.27 -13.20 6.39
CA GLN A 326 15.26 -14.09 5.23
C GLN A 326 14.58 -13.44 4.02
N VAL A 327 13.39 -12.87 4.21
CA VAL A 327 12.61 -12.26 3.12
C VAL A 327 13.28 -10.97 2.63
N VAL A 328 13.69 -10.08 3.54
CA VAL A 328 14.28 -8.79 3.15
C VAL A 328 15.63 -8.97 2.45
N SER A 329 16.50 -9.86 2.94
CA SER A 329 17.80 -10.11 2.30
C SER A 329 17.69 -10.88 0.98
N ALA A 330 16.57 -11.56 0.72
CA ALA A 330 16.32 -12.24 -0.55
C ALA A 330 15.59 -11.37 -1.58
N GLN A 331 15.11 -10.17 -1.20
CA GLN A 331 14.35 -9.27 -2.06
C GLN A 331 15.30 -8.28 -2.77
N PRO A 332 15.55 -8.41 -4.09
CA PRO A 332 16.50 -7.53 -4.78
C PRO A 332 16.11 -6.05 -4.75
N LEU A 333 14.82 -5.74 -4.64
CA LEU A 333 14.34 -4.36 -4.57
C LEU A 333 14.56 -3.70 -3.20
N ALA A 334 14.97 -4.46 -2.16
CA ALA A 334 15.29 -3.93 -0.84
C ALA A 334 16.69 -3.28 -0.77
N GLY A 335 17.55 -3.54 -1.76
CA GLY A 335 18.86 -2.90 -1.89
C GLY A 335 19.92 -3.38 -0.90
N LEU A 336 19.83 -4.63 -0.43
CA LEU A 336 20.78 -5.25 0.50
C LEU A 336 21.85 -6.10 -0.19
#